data_AF-A0A1T4PYX0-F1
#
_entry.id   AF-A0A1T4PYX0-F1
#
_cell.length_a   1.000
_cell.length_b   1.000
_cell.length_c   1.000
_cell.angle_alpha   90.00
_cell.angle_beta   90.00
_cell.angle_gamma   90.00
#
_symmetry.space_group_name_H-M   'P 1'
#
loop_
_entity.id
_entity.type
_entity.pdbx_description
1 polymer ?
#
loop_
_entity_poly.entity_id
_entity_poly.type
_entity_poly.pdbx_seq_one_letter_code
_entity_poly.pdbx_strand_id
1 'polypeptide(L)' 'MDIQKLTPTEKDLFIQILSECYQRLTAAKIEANELTKEGFQLLFQSVYKNINRNYNYE' A
#
# COMPACT_ATOMS: atom_id res chain seq x y z
N MET A 1 10.94 -6.68 2.55
CA MET A 1 10.61 -7.22 1.22
C MET A 1 11.69 -6.73 0.28
N ASP A 2 12.42 -7.62 -0.38
CA ASP A 2 13.49 -7.23 -1.31
C ASP A 2 12.86 -6.96 -2.68
N ILE A 3 12.72 -5.67 -3.03
CA ILE A 3 12.02 -5.21 -4.24
C ILE A 3 12.67 -5.78 -5.51
N GLN A 4 13.97 -6.08 -5.47
CA GLN A 4 14.70 -6.63 -6.61
C GLN A 4 14.28 -8.07 -6.95
N LYS A 5 13.69 -8.79 -5.99
CA LYS A 5 13.25 -10.19 -6.16
C LYS A 5 11.79 -10.34 -6.56
N LEU A 6 11.06 -9.22 -6.69
CA LEU A 6 9.66 -9.23 -7.08
C LEU A 6 9.51 -9.44 -8.59
N THR A 7 8.54 -10.27 -8.95
CA THR A 7 8.03 -10.36 -10.32
C THR A 7 7.47 -9.01 -10.78
N PRO A 8 7.35 -8.76 -12.09
CA PRO A 8 6.73 -7.53 -12.59
C PRO A 8 5.33 -7.28 -12.00
N THR A 9 4.49 -8.32 -11.94
CA THR A 9 3.14 -8.23 -11.34
C THR A 9 3.16 -7.84 -9.86
N GLU A 10 4.09 -8.40 -9.08
CA GLU A 10 4.23 -8.02 -7.66
C GLU A 10 4.73 -6.59 -7.49
N LYS A 11 5.56 -6.08 -8.42
CA LYS A 11 5.99 -4.67 -8.42
C LYS A 11 4.84 -3.75 -8.74
N ASP A 12 4.03 -4.09 -9.74
CA ASP A 12 2.85 -3.29 -10.11
C ASP A 12 1.83 -3.24 -8.97
N LEU A 13 1.55 -4.38 -8.33
CA LEU A 13 0.71 -4.45 -7.15
C LEU A 13 1.28 -3.60 -6.01
N PHE A 14 2.58 -3.69 -5.76
CA PHE A 14 3.25 -2.88 -4.74
C PHE A 14 3.10 -1.37 -5.01
N ILE A 15 3.29 -0.92 -6.24
CA ILE A 15 3.09 0.48 -6.65
C ILE A 15 1.63 0.90 -6.45
N GLN A 16 0.67 0.05 -6.83
CA GLN A 16 -0.76 0.32 -6.66
C GLN A 16 -1.13 0.52 -5.20
N ILE A 17 -0.62 -0.35 -4.31
CA ILE A 17 -0.84 -0.25 -2.86
C ILE A 17 -0.23 1.05 -2.32
N LEU A 18 0.99 1.40 -2.72
CA LEU A 18 1.60 2.65 -2.30
C LEU A 18 0.77 3.86 -2.73
N SER A 19 0.31 3.89 -3.98
CA SER A 19 -0.54 4.96 -4.51
C SER A 19 -1.81 5.15 -3.65
N GLU A 20 -2.49 4.05 -3.33
CA GLU A 20 -3.70 4.06 -2.51
C GLU A 20 -3.40 4.46 -1.06
N CYS A 21 -2.25 4.07 -0.50
CA CYS A 21 -1.81 4.56 0.82
C CYS A 21 -1.68 6.08 0.80
N TYR A 22 -0.95 6.66 -0.17
CA TYR A 22 -0.78 8.10 -0.27
C TYR A 22 -2.09 8.84 -0.50
N GLN A 23 -3.01 8.31 -1.31
CA GLN A 23 -4.34 8.89 -1.49
C GLN A 23 -5.13 8.98 -0.19
N ARG A 24 -5.09 7.93 0.64
CA ARG A 24 -5.75 7.93 1.97
C ARG A 24 -5.12 8.94 2.92
N LEU A 25 -3.80 9.06 2.90
CA LEU A 25 -3.08 10.05 3.69
C LEU A 25 -3.46 11.48 3.28
N THR A 26 -3.45 11.77 1.98
CA THR A 26 -3.89 13.06 1.45
C THR A 26 -5.35 13.37 1.82
N ALA A 27 -6.26 12.40 1.68
CA ALA A 27 -7.66 12.57 2.07
C ALA A 27 -7.83 12.84 3.57
N ALA A 28 -6.99 12.22 4.41
CA ALA A 28 -6.96 12.47 5.85
C ALA A 28 -6.20 13.76 6.23
N LYS A 29 -5.59 14.46 5.27
CA LYS A 29 -4.70 15.60 5.49
C LYS A 29 -3.53 15.27 6.43
N ILE A 30 -2.99 14.05 6.30
CA ILE A 30 -1.82 13.58 7.03
C ILE A 30 -0.66 13.49 6.03
N GLU A 31 0.44 14.14 6.35
CA GLU A 31 1.69 14.01 5.59
C GLU A 31 2.37 12.68 5.93
N ALA A 32 3.06 12.07 4.95
CA ALA A 32 3.67 10.76 5.16
C ALA A 32 4.78 10.77 6.23
N ASN A 33 5.41 11.91 6.47
CA ASN A 33 6.42 12.10 7.53
C ASN A 33 5.80 12.23 8.94
N GLU A 34 4.48 12.40 9.05
CA GLU A 34 3.76 12.43 10.32
C GLU A 34 3.41 11.01 10.82
N LEU A 35 3.57 10.00 9.96
CA LEU A 35 3.40 8.60 10.33
C LEU A 35 4.71 7.98 10.81
N THR A 36 4.62 7.26 11.92
CA THR A 36 5.66 6.31 12.28
C THR A 36 5.75 5.22 11.23
N LYS A 37 6.92 4.57 11.15
CA LYS A 37 7.12 3.41 10.27
C LYS A 37 6.09 2.31 10.53
N GLU A 38 5.77 2.06 11.80
CA GLU A 38 4.78 1.09 12.23
C GLU A 38 3.37 1.50 11.76
N GLY A 39 3.02 2.79 11.87
CA GLY A 39 1.74 3.30 11.40
C GLY A 39 1.59 3.16 9.89
N PHE A 40 2.63 3.48 9.12
CA PHE A 40 2.62 3.29 7.67
C PHE A 40 2.54 1.80 7.30
N GLN A 41 3.21 0.92 8.04
CA GLN A 41 3.14 -0.53 7.83
C GLN A 41 1.72 -1.07 8.05
N LEU A 42 0.99 -0.58 9.07
CA LEU A 42 -0.40 -0.95 9.31
C LEU A 42 -1.33 -0.46 8.19
N LEU A 43 -1.14 0.79 7.72
CA LEU A 43 -1.88 1.32 6.57
C LEU A 43 -1.65 0.48 5.33
N PHE A 44 -0.39 0.18 5.02
CA PHE A 44 -0.01 -0.65 3.87
C PHE A 44 -0.67 -2.03 3.93
N GLN A 45 -0.64 -2.71 5.08
CA GLN A 45 -1.29 -4.01 5.25
C GLN A 45 -2.82 -3.93 5.09
N SER A 46 -3.45 -2.84 5.56
CA SER A 46 -4.88 -2.60 5.39
C SER A 46 -5.26 -2.43 3.92
N VAL A 47 -4.49 -1.62 3.19
CA VAL A 47 -4.68 -1.40 1.75
C VAL A 47 -4.42 -2.66 0.94
N TYR A 48 -3.33 -3.38 1.23
CA TYR A 48 -3.02 -4.67 0.59
C TYR A 48 -4.20 -5.64 0.74
N LYS A 49 -4.74 -5.80 1.95
CA LYS A 49 -5.89 -6.67 2.20
C LYS A 49 -7.12 -6.25 1.41
N ASN A 50 -7.37 -4.94 1.29
CA ASN A 50 -8.51 -4.42 0.53
C ASN A 50 -8.38 -4.72 -0.97
N ILE A 51 -7.22 -4.39 -1.56
CA ILE A 51 -6.95 -4.61 -2.98
C ILE A 51 -6.95 -6.11 -3.31
N ASN A 52 -6.25 -6.92 -2.50
CA ASN A 52 -6.20 -8.36 -2.71
C ASN A 52 -7.58 -9.02 -2.52
N ARG A 53 -8.43 -8.50 -1.62
CA ARG A 53 -9.82 -9.00 -1.50
C ARG A 53 -10.59 -8.76 -2.79
N ASN A 54 -10.46 -7.58 -3.39
CA ASN A 54 -11.14 -7.26 -4.65
C ASN A 54 -10.63 -8.10 -5.82
N TYR A 55 -9.35 -8.47 -5.85
CA TYR A 55 -8.78 -9.39 -6.86
C TYR A 55 -9.27 -10.84 -6.76
N ASN A 56 -9.76 -11.30 -5.61
CA ASN A 56 -10.23 -12.68 -5.42
C ASN A 56 -11.75 -12.85 -5.64
N TYR A 57 -12.45 -11.79 -6.03
CA TYR A 57 -13.88 -11.82 -6.40
C TYR A 57 -14.12 -11.56 -7.90
N GLU A 58 -13.06 -11.51 -8.72
CA GLU A 58 -13.13 -11.50 -10.19
C GLU A 58 -12.85 -12.88 -10.78
#